data_AF-A0A7R9LTC0-F1
#
_entry.id   AF-A0A7R9LTC0-F1
#
_cell.length_a   1.000
_cell.length_b   1.000
_cell.length_c   1.000
_cell.angle_alpha   90.00
_cell.angle_beta   90.00
_cell.angle_gamma   90.00
#
_symmetry.space_group_name_H-M   'P 1'
#
loop_
_entity.id
_entity.type
_entity.pdbx_description
1 polymer ?
#
loop_
_entity_poly.entity_id
_entity_poly.type
_entity_poly.pdbx_seq_one_letter_code
_entity_poly.pdbx_strand_id
1 'polypeptide(L)'
;MFFGGTNFGFMNGDRVVTSYDYDAPLSETGNYTAKYWKTKELVEKFVKERGLPQLLIPKPPEYLKPKAYGKVKVVDYLSLEDVLSKIKPIVTQKPTHMELLNLGDNHGQHFGFINYRLANLQKFKHLKLTGGVSDRAVILIDHKEVVTIETNKDYELNVTDSQFANTTTHTLDIIVENMGRVNGGAEMNSARKGLNGDVTIDGKIGSKFETFPIELKQQFVQQMHELKGKPFVEGIKSPSLYRLSLDIKESPSDTFVRLDGWTKGNVFVNGFNAGRYY
;
A
#
# COMPACT_ATOMS: atom_id res chain seq x y z
N MET A 1 -16.92 12.76 12.62
CA MET A 1 -17.80 11.77 11.96
C MET A 1 -18.84 11.26 12.96
N PHE A 2 -20.03 10.83 12.52
CA PHE A 2 -20.95 10.04 13.36
C PHE A 2 -20.59 8.54 13.34
N PHE A 3 -20.23 8.05 12.16
CA PHE A 3 -19.56 6.78 11.89
C PHE A 3 -18.47 7.08 10.86
N GLY A 4 -17.25 6.65 11.13
CA GLY A 4 -16.12 6.90 10.23
C GLY A 4 -15.81 5.72 9.32
N GLY A 5 -15.66 4.51 9.88
CA GLY A 5 -15.42 3.27 9.13
C GLY A 5 -13.94 3.08 8.78
N THR A 6 -13.66 2.65 7.55
CA THR A 6 -12.31 2.25 7.11
C THR A 6 -11.99 2.83 5.73
N ASN A 7 -10.77 3.36 5.58
CA ASN A 7 -10.18 3.71 4.29
C ASN A 7 -9.63 2.44 3.61
N PHE A 8 -10.52 1.61 3.06
CA PHE A 8 -10.13 0.37 2.39
C PHE A 8 -9.21 0.62 1.18
N GLY A 9 -8.43 -0.40 0.84
CA GLY A 9 -7.49 -0.35 -0.27
C GLY A 9 -6.51 0.81 -0.21
N PHE A 10 -6.56 1.66 -1.24
CA PHE A 10 -5.69 2.83 -1.40
C PHE A 10 -6.46 4.15 -1.29
N MET A 11 -7.65 4.13 -0.68
CA MET A 11 -8.58 5.27 -0.66
C MET A 11 -8.24 6.33 0.40
N ASN A 12 -7.17 6.13 1.17
CA ASN A 12 -6.72 7.10 2.16
C ASN A 12 -6.15 8.37 1.52
N GLY A 13 -6.33 9.51 2.19
CA GLY A 13 -5.58 10.74 1.89
C GLY A 13 -4.12 10.61 2.30
N ASP A 14 -3.29 11.59 1.92
CA ASP A 14 -1.85 11.58 2.19
C ASP A 14 -1.51 11.24 3.65
N ARG A 15 -0.80 10.11 3.82
CA ARG A 15 -0.36 9.57 5.13
C ARG A 15 -1.46 9.37 6.17
N VAL A 16 -2.73 9.31 5.77
CA VAL A 16 -3.85 8.92 6.64
C VAL A 16 -3.87 7.40 6.80
N VAL A 17 -4.02 6.94 8.05
CA VAL A 17 -4.09 5.50 8.36
C VAL A 17 -5.34 4.82 7.77
N THR A 18 -5.29 3.50 7.61
CA THR A 18 -6.42 2.72 7.08
C THR A 18 -7.65 2.78 7.99
N SER A 19 -7.47 2.71 9.31
CA SER A 19 -8.58 2.92 10.23
C SER A 19 -9.11 4.34 10.09
N TYR A 20 -10.42 4.46 9.94
CA TYR A 20 -11.09 5.76 9.98
C TYR A 20 -12.11 5.79 11.11
N ASP A 21 -11.82 5.09 12.22
CA ASP A 21 -12.66 5.05 13.43
C ASP A 21 -13.08 6.45 13.90
N TYR A 22 -12.16 7.41 13.79
CA TYR A 22 -12.36 8.83 14.07
C TYR A 22 -12.70 9.13 15.54
N ASP A 23 -12.61 8.14 16.43
CA ASP A 23 -13.22 8.19 17.77
C ASP A 23 -14.69 8.68 17.65
N ALA A 24 -15.40 8.19 16.63
CA ALA A 24 -16.76 8.58 16.35
C ALA A 24 -17.75 7.96 17.36
N PRO A 25 -18.99 8.50 17.47
CA PRO A 25 -20.05 7.85 18.24
C PRO A 25 -20.21 6.35 17.92
N LEU A 26 -20.16 5.96 16.65
CA LEU A 26 -20.05 4.57 16.24
C LEU A 26 -18.58 4.25 15.91
N SER A 27 -18.03 3.19 16.50
CA SER A 27 -16.66 2.73 16.22
C SER A 27 -16.49 2.32 14.75
N GLU A 28 -15.28 2.04 14.31
CA GLU A 28 -14.96 1.57 12.95
C GLU A 28 -15.81 0.36 12.49
N THR A 29 -16.14 -0.55 13.41
CA THR A 29 -17.02 -1.71 13.17
C THR A 29 -18.51 -1.43 13.40
N GLY A 30 -18.92 -0.17 13.54
CA GLY A 30 -20.32 0.24 13.70
C GLY A 30 -20.88 0.05 15.12
N ASN A 31 -20.04 -0.24 16.12
CA ASN A 31 -20.51 -0.49 17.47
C ASN A 31 -20.85 0.80 18.20
N TYR A 32 -21.94 0.76 18.98
CA TYR A 32 -22.36 1.85 19.85
C TYR A 32 -21.37 2.05 20.99
N THR A 33 -20.65 3.17 20.97
CA THR A 33 -19.70 3.53 22.03
C THR A 33 -20.38 4.27 23.18
N ALA A 34 -19.66 4.49 24.28
CA ALA A 34 -20.12 5.39 25.34
C ALA A 34 -20.44 6.80 24.82
N LYS A 35 -19.71 7.28 23.80
CA LYS A 35 -19.93 8.58 23.17
C LYS A 35 -21.27 8.63 22.42
N TYR A 36 -21.65 7.55 21.73
CA TYR A 36 -23.00 7.45 21.15
C TYR A 36 -24.08 7.57 22.21
N TRP A 37 -23.99 6.77 23.28
CA TRP A 37 -25.01 6.75 24.32
C TRP A 37 -25.16 8.10 25.01
N LYS A 38 -24.06 8.81 25.27
CA LYS A 38 -24.10 10.16 25.81
C LYS A 38 -24.64 11.21 24.84
N THR A 39 -24.33 11.08 23.56
CA THR A 39 -24.90 11.96 22.52
C THR A 39 -26.41 11.75 22.41
N LYS A 40 -26.86 10.49 22.44
CA LYS A 40 -28.28 10.13 22.43
C LYS A 40 -29.03 10.73 23.63
N GLU A 41 -28.49 10.55 24.84
CA GLU A 41 -29.07 11.09 26.08
C GLU A 41 -29.24 12.62 25.99
N LEU A 42 -28.23 13.33 25.46
CA LEU A 42 -28.28 14.77 25.28
C LEU A 42 -29.38 15.20 24.28
N VAL A 43 -29.49 14.50 23.15
CA VAL A 43 -30.52 14.79 22.14
C VAL A 43 -31.92 14.54 22.69
N GLU A 44 -32.12 13.44 23.41
CA GLU A 44 -33.41 13.12 24.06
C GLU A 44 -33.81 14.20 25.07
N LYS A 45 -32.85 14.71 25.86
CA LYS A 45 -33.07 15.83 26.78
C LYS A 45 -33.52 17.08 26.02
N PHE A 46 -32.84 17.46 24.95
CA PHE A 46 -33.21 18.64 24.15
C PHE A 46 -34.59 18.53 23.51
N VAL A 47 -34.94 17.35 22.97
CA VAL A 47 -36.27 17.10 22.38
C VAL A 47 -37.36 17.28 23.42
N LYS A 48 -37.17 16.73 24.62
CA LYS A 48 -38.11 16.86 25.74
C LYS A 48 -38.24 18.31 26.21
N GLU A 49 -37.13 19.00 26.44
CA GLU A 49 -37.13 20.38 26.97
C GLU A 49 -37.74 21.39 26.00
N ARG A 50 -37.62 21.16 24.69
CA ARG A 50 -38.16 22.04 23.64
C ARG A 50 -39.57 21.67 23.17
N GLY A 51 -40.18 20.63 23.75
CA GLY A 51 -41.50 20.16 23.33
C GLY A 51 -41.56 19.70 21.86
N LEU A 52 -40.44 19.17 21.34
CA LEU A 52 -40.35 18.67 19.96
C LEU A 52 -41.04 17.29 19.85
N PRO A 53 -41.46 16.88 18.64
CA PRO A 53 -42.00 15.54 18.42
C PRO A 53 -41.05 14.45 18.92
N GLN A 54 -41.63 13.40 19.54
CA GLN A 54 -40.86 12.28 20.07
C GLN A 54 -40.07 11.60 18.95
N LEU A 55 -38.79 11.32 19.21
CA LEU A 55 -37.94 10.59 18.28
C LEU A 55 -38.37 9.12 18.22
N LEU A 56 -38.57 8.59 17.00
CA LEU A 56 -38.67 7.16 16.78
C LEU A 56 -37.27 6.57 16.75
N ILE A 57 -36.90 5.87 17.83
CA ILE A 57 -35.58 5.26 17.97
C ILE A 57 -35.73 3.76 17.71
N PRO A 58 -35.19 3.22 16.61
CA PRO A 58 -35.24 1.79 16.36
C PRO A 58 -34.43 1.03 17.41
N LYS A 59 -34.80 -0.22 17.67
CA LYS A 59 -33.98 -1.10 18.50
C LYS A 59 -32.60 -1.25 17.83
N PRO A 60 -31.49 -1.14 18.59
CA PRO A 60 -30.17 -1.41 18.05
C PRO A 60 -30.12 -2.80 17.38
N PRO A 61 -29.39 -2.94 16.25
CA PRO A 61 -29.12 -4.25 15.65
C PRO A 61 -28.37 -5.14 16.66
N GLU A 62 -28.42 -6.44 16.41
CA GLU A 62 -27.66 -7.41 17.20
C GLU A 62 -26.16 -7.12 17.12
N TYR A 63 -25.50 -7.15 18.28
CA TYR A 63 -24.05 -6.98 18.34
C TYR A 63 -23.36 -8.25 17.86
N LEU A 64 -22.66 -8.16 16.73
CA LEU A 64 -21.81 -9.23 16.24
C LEU A 64 -20.45 -9.14 16.94
N LYS A 65 -20.22 -10.03 17.92
CA LYS A 65 -18.94 -10.09 18.63
C LYS A 65 -17.84 -10.54 17.67
N PRO A 66 -16.75 -9.76 17.51
CA PRO A 66 -15.63 -10.17 16.68
C PRO A 66 -15.04 -11.51 17.15
N LYS A 67 -14.69 -12.38 16.20
CA LYS A 67 -14.10 -13.69 16.45
C LYS A 67 -12.59 -13.64 16.26
N ALA A 68 -11.85 -14.24 17.20
CA ALA A 68 -10.43 -14.46 17.05
C ALA A 68 -10.20 -15.81 16.36
N TYR A 69 -9.76 -15.79 15.09
CA TYR A 69 -9.48 -17.01 14.32
C TYR A 69 -8.10 -17.62 14.61
N GLY A 70 -7.30 -16.97 15.45
CA GLY A 70 -5.97 -17.44 15.83
C GLY A 70 -4.87 -17.02 14.85
N LYS A 71 -3.70 -17.68 14.96
CA LYS A 71 -2.53 -17.38 14.14
C LYS A 71 -2.60 -18.14 12.82
N VAL A 72 -2.34 -17.44 11.72
CA VAL A 72 -2.25 -18.03 10.38
C VAL A 72 -0.79 -18.05 9.95
N LYS A 73 -0.36 -19.14 9.30
CA LYS A 73 1.02 -19.28 8.79
C LYS A 73 1.08 -18.95 7.31
N VAL A 74 2.25 -18.50 6.87
CA VAL A 74 2.57 -18.38 5.44
C VAL A 74 2.63 -19.78 4.83
N VAL A 75 1.88 -19.97 3.75
CA VAL A 75 1.87 -21.20 2.95
C VAL A 75 3.02 -21.16 1.97
N ASP A 76 3.11 -20.07 1.22
CA ASP A 76 4.15 -19.81 0.23
C ASP A 76 4.23 -18.30 -0.06
N TYR A 77 5.15 -17.91 -0.94
CA TYR A 77 5.28 -16.53 -1.38
C TYR A 77 5.58 -16.43 -2.87
N LEU A 78 5.32 -15.24 -3.41
CA LEU A 78 5.76 -14.79 -4.73
C LEU A 78 6.76 -13.66 -4.53
N SER A 79 7.92 -13.78 -5.17
CA SER A 79 8.92 -12.72 -5.21
C SER A 79 8.47 -11.56 -6.10
N LEU A 80 9.13 -10.41 -5.99
CA LEU A 80 8.93 -9.28 -6.89
C LEU A 80 9.00 -9.70 -8.37
N GLU A 81 9.97 -10.52 -8.77
CA GLU A 81 10.08 -10.99 -10.16
C GLU A 81 8.85 -11.79 -10.61
N ASP A 82 8.29 -12.62 -9.74
CA ASP A 82 7.09 -13.39 -10.09
C ASP A 82 5.91 -12.45 -10.34
N VAL A 83 5.79 -11.35 -9.56
CA VAL A 83 4.77 -10.30 -9.73
C VAL A 83 5.01 -9.51 -11.01
N LEU A 84 6.22 -9.02 -11.23
CA LEU A 84 6.58 -8.22 -12.40
C LEU A 84 6.46 -9.01 -13.70
N SER A 85 6.67 -10.33 -13.68
CA SER A 85 6.48 -11.20 -14.86
C SER A 85 5.07 -11.17 -15.45
N LYS A 86 4.08 -10.69 -14.68
CA LYS A 86 2.68 -10.56 -15.10
C LYS A 86 2.30 -9.16 -15.53
N ILE A 87 3.26 -8.24 -15.51
CA ILE A 87 3.08 -6.85 -15.90
C ILE A 87 3.95 -6.60 -17.13
N LYS A 88 3.33 -6.13 -18.22
CA LYS A 88 4.07 -5.67 -19.38
C LYS A 88 4.71 -4.32 -19.04
N PRO A 89 6.05 -4.18 -19.05
CA PRO A 89 6.68 -2.90 -18.75
C PRO A 89 6.41 -1.87 -19.84
N ILE A 90 6.38 -0.61 -19.43
CA ILE A 90 6.37 0.56 -20.31
C ILE A 90 7.78 1.13 -20.32
N VAL A 91 8.38 1.24 -21.51
CA VAL A 91 9.72 1.83 -21.63
C VAL A 91 9.60 3.35 -21.59
N THR A 92 10.17 3.98 -20.57
CA THR A 92 10.21 5.45 -20.45
C THR A 92 11.63 5.96 -20.58
N GLN A 93 11.83 7.10 -21.25
CA GLN A 93 13.18 7.65 -21.44
C GLN A 93 13.77 8.26 -20.17
N LYS A 94 12.91 8.72 -19.27
CA LYS A 94 13.23 9.27 -17.95
C LYS A 94 12.22 8.73 -16.94
N PRO A 95 12.44 8.91 -15.62
CA PRO A 95 11.41 8.61 -14.64
C PRO A 95 10.13 9.40 -14.95
N THR A 96 9.01 8.69 -15.01
CA THR A 96 7.70 9.26 -15.32
C THR A 96 6.76 9.01 -14.15
N HIS A 97 6.10 10.06 -13.67
CA HIS A 97 5.10 9.94 -12.61
C HIS A 97 3.97 8.99 -12.97
N MET A 98 3.37 8.35 -11.97
CA MET A 98 2.27 7.38 -12.11
C MET A 98 1.16 7.90 -13.03
N GLU A 99 0.73 9.15 -12.84
CA GLU A 99 -0.39 9.77 -13.56
C GLU A 99 -0.07 10.08 -15.03
N LEU A 100 1.21 10.12 -15.39
CA LEU A 100 1.69 10.46 -16.73
C LEU A 100 2.08 9.23 -17.55
N LEU A 101 1.98 8.02 -16.98
CA LEU A 101 2.09 6.80 -17.75
C LEU A 101 0.93 6.70 -18.75
N ASN A 102 1.20 6.15 -19.93
CA ASN A 102 0.17 5.82 -20.89
C ASN A 102 -0.20 4.33 -20.73
N LEU A 103 -1.25 4.05 -19.95
CA LEU A 103 -1.73 2.69 -19.71
C LEU A 103 -2.79 2.24 -20.74
N GLY A 104 -3.05 3.04 -21.77
CA GLY A 104 -4.22 2.90 -22.63
C GLY A 104 -5.34 3.86 -22.25
N ASP A 105 -6.31 4.06 -23.15
CA ASP A 105 -7.53 4.86 -22.93
C ASP A 105 -7.31 6.25 -22.30
N ASN A 106 -6.17 6.88 -22.60
CA ASN A 106 -5.76 8.20 -22.10
C ASN A 106 -5.74 8.31 -20.56
N HIS A 107 -5.40 7.25 -19.83
CA HIS A 107 -5.22 7.32 -18.39
C HIS A 107 -3.86 6.79 -17.92
N GLY A 108 -3.40 7.32 -16.79
CA GLY A 108 -2.21 6.87 -16.07
C GLY A 108 -2.53 5.89 -14.96
N GLN A 109 -1.51 5.57 -14.17
CA GLN A 109 -1.64 4.78 -12.95
C GLN A 109 -2.23 5.63 -11.83
N HIS A 110 -3.25 5.11 -11.14
CA HIS A 110 -3.90 5.84 -10.06
C HIS A 110 -3.34 5.51 -8.68
N PHE A 111 -3.15 4.23 -8.37
CA PHE A 111 -2.82 3.76 -7.01
C PHE A 111 -1.77 2.66 -6.99
N GLY A 112 -1.39 2.24 -5.79
CA GLY A 112 -0.47 1.13 -5.55
C GLY A 112 0.99 1.57 -5.64
N PHE A 113 1.77 0.81 -6.41
CA PHE A 113 3.22 0.93 -6.49
C PHE A 113 3.66 1.07 -7.94
N ILE A 114 4.79 1.73 -8.18
CA ILE A 114 5.42 1.81 -9.50
C ILE A 114 6.87 1.38 -9.34
N ASN A 115 7.33 0.44 -10.18
CA ASN A 115 8.73 0.05 -10.21
C ASN A 115 9.43 0.67 -11.42
N TYR A 116 10.54 1.36 -11.19
CA TYR A 116 11.43 1.84 -12.24
C TYR A 116 12.66 0.95 -12.28
N ARG A 117 12.82 0.17 -13.35
CA ARG A 117 13.95 -0.75 -13.53
C ARG A 117 14.95 -0.22 -14.55
N LEU A 118 16.22 -0.24 -14.17
CA LEU A 118 17.35 -0.18 -15.10
C LEU A 118 18.03 -1.55 -15.12
N ALA A 119 18.06 -2.17 -16.29
CA ALA A 119 18.62 -3.50 -16.49
C ALA A 119 19.97 -3.43 -17.22
N ASN A 120 20.69 -4.57 -17.24
CA ASN A 120 21.97 -4.73 -17.94
C ASN A 120 23.06 -3.75 -17.48
N LEU A 121 23.03 -3.37 -16.20
CA LEU A 121 24.01 -2.47 -15.63
C LEU A 121 25.33 -3.20 -15.37
N GLN A 122 26.43 -2.48 -15.47
CA GLN A 122 27.68 -2.87 -14.82
C GLN A 122 27.63 -2.47 -13.34
N LYS A 123 28.55 -3.01 -12.53
CA LYS A 123 28.70 -2.53 -11.15
C LYS A 123 28.95 -1.03 -11.12
N PHE A 124 28.36 -0.36 -10.14
CA PHE A 124 28.45 1.08 -9.96
C PHE A 124 28.66 1.42 -8.47
N LYS A 125 29.14 2.63 -8.19
CA LYS A 125 29.50 3.06 -6.83
C LYS A 125 28.60 4.14 -6.26
N HIS A 126 27.94 4.92 -7.12
CA HIS A 126 27.11 6.03 -6.70
C HIS A 126 25.76 6.00 -7.41
N LEU A 127 24.69 5.96 -6.61
CA LEU A 127 23.32 6.18 -7.07
C LEU A 127 22.84 7.51 -6.52
N LYS A 128 22.24 8.35 -7.36
CA LYS A 128 21.58 9.59 -6.95
C LYS A 128 20.17 9.67 -7.52
N LEU A 129 19.22 10.08 -6.69
CA LEU A 129 17.85 10.43 -7.06
C LEU A 129 17.68 11.94 -6.85
N THR A 130 17.41 12.70 -7.90
CA THR A 130 17.15 14.15 -7.76
C THR A 130 15.67 14.42 -7.46
N GLY A 131 15.38 15.42 -6.63
CA GLY A 131 14.02 15.76 -6.20
C GLY A 131 13.35 14.73 -5.27
N GLY A 132 14.04 13.62 -4.94
CA GLY A 132 13.53 12.57 -4.08
C GLY A 132 12.38 11.76 -4.68
N VAL A 133 11.54 11.23 -3.80
CA VAL A 133 10.49 10.27 -4.11
C VAL A 133 9.16 10.71 -3.50
N SER A 134 8.07 10.40 -4.21
CA SER A 134 6.69 10.66 -3.80
C SER A 134 5.93 9.32 -3.77
N ASP A 135 5.89 8.57 -2.66
CA ASP A 135 6.20 9.03 -1.28
C ASP A 135 7.29 8.24 -0.57
N ARG A 136 7.36 6.93 -0.83
CA ARG A 136 8.29 6.01 -0.20
C ARG A 136 8.88 5.10 -1.24
N ALA A 137 10.20 4.94 -1.26
CA ALA A 137 10.86 4.05 -2.21
C ALA A 137 11.64 2.94 -1.52
N VAL A 138 11.56 1.73 -2.07
CA VAL A 138 12.47 0.62 -1.77
C VAL A 138 13.40 0.47 -2.95
N ILE A 139 14.71 0.58 -2.70
CA ILE A 139 15.76 0.46 -3.72
C ILE A 139 16.39 -0.92 -3.60
N LEU A 140 16.44 -1.64 -4.72
CA LEU A 140 17.00 -2.97 -4.81
C LEU A 140 18.09 -3.04 -5.86
N ILE A 141 19.14 -3.81 -5.54
CA ILE A 141 20.17 -4.21 -6.49
C ILE A 141 20.11 -5.72 -6.60
N ASP A 142 20.02 -6.24 -7.82
CA ASP A 142 19.87 -7.68 -8.10
C ASP A 142 18.76 -8.32 -7.25
N HIS A 143 17.61 -7.63 -7.21
CA HIS A 143 16.38 -8.03 -6.50
C HIS A 143 16.49 -8.12 -4.96
N LYS A 144 17.59 -7.62 -4.37
CA LYS A 144 17.78 -7.53 -2.92
C LYS A 144 17.63 -6.09 -2.46
N GLU A 145 16.81 -5.87 -1.44
CA GLU A 145 16.66 -4.56 -0.80
C GLU A 145 17.99 -4.08 -0.23
N VAL A 146 18.37 -2.89 -0.69
CA VAL A 146 19.54 -2.15 -0.21
C VAL A 146 19.13 -1.11 0.80
N VAL A 147 18.10 -0.32 0.49
CA VAL A 147 17.62 0.75 1.34
C VAL A 147 16.17 1.10 1.06
N THR A 148 15.47 1.54 2.10
CA THR A 148 14.16 2.18 2.02
C THR A 148 14.32 3.67 2.34
N ILE A 149 13.66 4.55 1.58
CA ILE A 149 13.67 6.01 1.78
C ILE A 149 12.27 6.62 1.76
N GLU A 150 12.09 7.69 2.52
CA GLU A 150 10.88 8.55 2.53
C GLU A 150 11.31 10.02 2.52
N THR A 151 11.85 10.49 1.39
CA THR A 151 12.36 11.85 1.25
C THR A 151 11.92 12.45 -0.09
N ASN A 152 11.46 13.70 -0.05
CA ASN A 152 11.15 14.51 -1.24
C ASN A 152 12.30 15.45 -1.62
N LYS A 153 13.52 15.14 -1.17
CA LYS A 153 14.76 15.84 -1.50
C LYS A 153 15.72 14.89 -2.19
N ASP A 154 16.76 15.45 -2.82
CA ASP A 154 17.87 14.68 -3.36
C ASP A 154 18.36 13.62 -2.38
N TYR A 155 18.56 12.41 -2.89
CA TYR A 155 19.06 11.28 -2.12
C TYR A 155 20.25 10.66 -2.84
N GLU A 156 21.30 10.35 -2.10
CA GLU A 156 22.52 9.72 -2.62
C GLU A 156 22.84 8.47 -1.81
N LEU A 157 23.27 7.42 -2.52
CA LEU A 157 23.63 6.14 -1.96
C LEU A 157 24.99 5.70 -2.52
N ASN A 158 25.93 5.45 -1.61
CA ASN A 158 27.18 4.77 -1.94
C ASN A 158 26.92 3.26 -1.99
N VAL A 159 27.29 2.65 -3.10
CA VAL A 159 27.13 1.23 -3.39
C VAL A 159 28.50 0.54 -3.36
N THR A 160 28.52 -0.63 -2.76
CA THR A 160 29.67 -1.49 -2.54
C THR A 160 29.52 -2.79 -3.30
N ASP A 161 30.63 -3.47 -3.60
CA ASP A 161 30.60 -4.73 -4.34
C ASP A 161 29.77 -5.83 -3.67
N SER A 162 29.59 -5.78 -2.34
CA SER A 162 28.80 -6.75 -1.59
C SER A 162 27.29 -6.70 -1.85
N GLN A 163 26.78 -5.61 -2.43
CA GLN A 163 25.36 -5.45 -2.77
C GLN A 163 25.01 -6.11 -4.12
N PHE A 164 26.01 -6.41 -4.95
CA PHE A 164 25.83 -7.07 -6.24
C PHE A 164 25.90 -8.59 -6.09
N ALA A 165 25.07 -9.30 -6.85
CA ALA A 165 25.20 -10.74 -7.05
C ALA A 165 26.46 -11.06 -7.87
N ASN A 166 26.86 -12.33 -7.85
CA ASN A 166 27.99 -12.81 -8.66
C ASN A 166 27.54 -13.09 -10.11
N THR A 167 27.16 -12.02 -10.82
CA THR A 167 26.70 -12.03 -12.22
C THR A 167 27.47 -11.00 -13.04
N THR A 168 27.37 -11.08 -14.37
CA THR A 168 28.07 -10.17 -15.31
C THR A 168 27.30 -8.87 -15.56
N THR A 169 25.99 -8.88 -15.35
CA THR A 169 25.12 -7.72 -15.43
C THR A 169 24.21 -7.67 -14.22
N HIS A 170 23.74 -6.46 -13.92
CA HIS A 170 23.00 -6.15 -12.72
C HIS A 170 21.70 -5.40 -13.02
N THR A 171 20.78 -5.47 -12.08
CA THR A 171 19.51 -4.73 -12.11
C THR A 171 19.45 -3.74 -10.95
N LEU A 172 18.91 -2.55 -11.24
CA LEU A 172 18.50 -1.57 -10.24
C LEU A 172 16.98 -1.44 -10.34
N ASP A 173 16.28 -1.77 -9.27
CA ASP A 173 14.84 -1.55 -9.11
C ASP A 173 14.60 -0.46 -8.07
N ILE A 174 13.75 0.50 -8.42
CA ILE A 174 13.28 1.54 -7.49
C ILE A 174 11.76 1.46 -7.44
N ILE A 175 11.24 0.84 -6.38
CA ILE A 175 9.81 0.62 -6.19
C ILE A 175 9.27 1.76 -5.34
N VAL A 176 8.45 2.62 -5.93
CA VAL A 176 7.83 3.75 -5.23
C VAL A 176 6.38 3.42 -4.88
N GLU A 177 6.06 3.53 -3.59
CA GLU A 177 4.70 3.45 -3.07
C GLU A 177 4.03 4.82 -3.10
N ASN A 178 2.82 4.88 -3.65
CA ASN A 178 1.89 5.99 -3.42
C ASN A 178 1.15 5.76 -2.10
N MET A 179 1.48 6.56 -1.08
CA MET A 179 0.92 6.46 0.27
C MET A 179 -0.39 7.26 0.46
N GLY A 180 -0.95 7.83 -0.61
CA GLY A 180 -2.16 8.65 -0.58
C GLY A 180 -1.88 10.04 -1.17
N ARG A 181 -2.82 10.59 -1.93
CA ARG A 181 -2.70 11.98 -2.43
C ARG A 181 -3.27 12.96 -1.42
N VAL A 182 -2.75 14.18 -1.45
CA VAL A 182 -3.29 15.30 -0.69
C VAL A 182 -4.77 15.45 -1.04
N ASN A 183 -5.62 15.57 -0.03
CA ASN A 183 -7.08 15.54 -0.16
C ASN A 183 -7.76 16.87 0.20
N GLY A 184 -6.98 17.95 0.32
CA GLY A 184 -7.48 19.31 0.54
C GLY A 184 -6.41 20.37 0.25
N GLY A 185 -6.84 21.55 -0.18
CA GLY A 185 -5.96 22.70 -0.44
C GLY A 185 -5.37 22.76 -1.85
N ALA A 186 -4.50 23.75 -2.09
CA ALA A 186 -3.97 24.06 -3.42
C ALA A 186 -3.09 22.95 -4.02
N GLU A 187 -2.47 22.12 -3.17
CA GLU A 187 -1.52 21.08 -3.58
C GLU A 187 -2.17 19.81 -4.15
N MET A 188 -3.51 19.73 -4.21
CA MET A 188 -4.20 18.56 -4.75
C MET A 188 -3.81 18.28 -6.22
N ASN A 189 -3.68 19.34 -7.02
CA ASN A 189 -3.37 19.21 -8.45
C ASN A 189 -1.88 18.95 -8.74
N SER A 190 -0.99 19.19 -7.76
CA SER A 190 0.46 19.00 -7.87
C SER A 190 0.94 17.68 -7.26
N ALA A 191 0.08 16.94 -6.54
CA ALA A 191 0.41 15.69 -5.83
C ALA A 191 0.67 14.49 -6.77
N ARG A 192 1.68 14.60 -7.64
CA ARG A 192 2.19 13.51 -8.49
C ARG A 192 2.94 12.47 -7.66
N LYS A 193 2.90 11.21 -8.12
CA LYS A 193 3.50 10.07 -7.40
C LYS A 193 4.54 9.36 -8.26
N GLY A 194 5.55 8.77 -7.63
CA GLY A 194 6.71 8.18 -8.28
C GLY A 194 8.01 8.93 -7.98
N LEU A 195 8.99 8.83 -8.88
CA LEU A 195 10.24 9.58 -8.79
C LEU A 195 10.05 11.01 -9.28
N ASN A 196 10.59 12.00 -8.55
CA ASN A 196 10.38 13.43 -8.83
C ASN A 196 11.41 14.01 -9.81
N GLY A 197 12.53 13.35 -10.00
CA GLY A 197 13.62 13.80 -10.86
C GLY A 197 14.38 12.63 -11.47
N ASP A 198 15.60 12.93 -11.91
CA ASP A 198 16.48 11.99 -12.59
C ASP A 198 17.07 10.97 -11.61
N VAL A 199 17.34 9.78 -12.14
CA VAL A 199 18.18 8.78 -11.49
C VAL A 199 19.54 8.82 -12.17
N THR A 200 20.62 9.03 -11.42
CA THR A 200 21.98 8.97 -11.97
C THR A 200 22.79 7.84 -11.34
N ILE A 201 23.57 7.17 -12.19
CA ILE A 201 24.48 6.09 -11.83
C ILE A 201 25.89 6.52 -12.20
N ASP A 202 26.78 6.65 -11.22
CA ASP A 202 28.14 7.18 -11.37
C ASP A 202 28.18 8.49 -12.18
N GLY A 203 27.23 9.38 -11.88
CA GLY A 203 27.09 10.70 -12.53
C GLY A 203 26.43 10.69 -13.91
N LYS A 204 26.08 9.52 -14.47
CA LYS A 204 25.38 9.42 -15.76
C LYS A 204 23.88 9.32 -15.54
N ILE A 205 23.10 10.12 -16.27
CA ILE A 205 21.64 10.08 -16.22
C ILE A 205 21.14 8.73 -16.78
N GLY A 206 20.37 8.01 -15.98
CA GLY A 206 19.69 6.78 -16.38
C GLY A 206 18.62 7.07 -17.42
N SER A 207 18.45 6.15 -18.37
CA SER A 207 17.46 6.26 -19.44
C SER A 207 16.93 4.89 -19.83
N LYS A 208 15.83 4.85 -20.60
CA LYS A 208 15.15 3.63 -21.06
C LYS A 208 14.75 2.71 -19.89
N PHE A 209 14.07 3.28 -18.90
CA PHE A 209 13.54 2.54 -17.77
C PHE A 209 12.47 1.56 -18.22
N GLU A 210 12.56 0.32 -17.76
CA GLU A 210 11.42 -0.60 -17.76
C GLU A 210 10.53 -0.22 -16.57
N THR A 211 9.43 0.48 -16.85
CA THR A 211 8.53 0.99 -15.81
C THR A 211 7.32 0.06 -15.66
N PHE A 212 7.11 -0.47 -14.46
CA PHE A 212 6.05 -1.41 -14.15
C PHE A 212 5.00 -0.77 -13.24
N PRO A 213 3.78 -0.50 -13.72
CA PRO A 213 2.66 -0.06 -12.89
C PRO A 213 2.06 -1.24 -12.12
N ILE A 214 2.13 -1.21 -10.80
CA ILE A 214 1.66 -2.26 -9.89
C ILE A 214 0.42 -1.75 -9.12
N GLU A 215 -0.74 -1.81 -9.74
CA GLU A 215 -2.00 -1.27 -9.17
C GLU A 215 -2.65 -2.17 -8.13
N LEU A 216 -2.31 -3.46 -8.08
CA LEU A 216 -2.90 -4.47 -7.18
C LEU A 216 -4.45 -4.46 -7.18
N LYS A 217 -5.04 -4.28 -8.36
CA LYS A 217 -6.49 -4.43 -8.57
C LYS A 217 -6.92 -5.87 -8.25
N GLN A 218 -8.18 -6.06 -7.87
CA GLN A 218 -8.71 -7.37 -7.45
C GLN A 218 -8.40 -8.50 -8.45
N GLN A 219 -8.62 -8.26 -9.75
CA GLN A 219 -8.31 -9.24 -10.80
C GLN A 219 -6.82 -9.61 -10.85
N PHE A 220 -5.93 -8.62 -10.69
CA PHE A 220 -4.49 -8.86 -10.64
C PHE A 220 -4.11 -9.71 -9.42
N VAL A 221 -4.67 -9.40 -8.24
CA VAL A 221 -4.43 -10.16 -7.01
C VAL A 221 -4.95 -11.61 -7.15
N GLN A 222 -6.11 -11.81 -7.79
CA GLN A 222 -6.62 -13.13 -8.11
C GLN A 222 -5.68 -13.91 -9.06
N GLN A 223 -5.17 -13.26 -10.12
CA GLN A 223 -4.17 -13.88 -10.99
C GLN A 223 -2.89 -14.27 -10.23
N MET A 224 -2.43 -13.45 -9.28
CA MET A 224 -1.28 -13.81 -8.44
C MET A 224 -1.60 -15.04 -7.59
N HIS A 225 -2.83 -15.14 -7.07
CA HIS A 225 -3.27 -16.30 -6.28
C HIS A 225 -3.27 -17.61 -7.08
N GLU A 226 -3.38 -17.56 -8.41
CA GLU A 226 -3.31 -18.75 -9.28
C GLU A 226 -1.87 -19.21 -9.57
N LEU A 227 -0.86 -18.36 -9.32
CA LEU A 227 0.53 -18.71 -9.57
C LEU A 227 1.05 -19.71 -8.55
N LYS A 228 1.94 -20.61 -8.99
CA LYS A 228 2.65 -21.50 -8.07
C LYS A 228 3.64 -20.68 -7.24
N GLY A 229 3.48 -20.72 -5.92
CA GLY A 229 4.34 -20.01 -5.00
C GLY A 229 5.64 -20.78 -4.72
N LYS A 230 6.61 -20.05 -4.19
CA LYS A 230 7.87 -20.59 -3.69
C LYS A 230 7.72 -20.92 -2.20
N PRO A 231 8.37 -21.99 -1.71
CA PRO A 231 8.37 -22.29 -0.28
C PRO A 231 8.82 -21.08 0.53
N PHE A 232 8.13 -20.79 1.62
CA PHE A 232 8.52 -19.67 2.49
C PHE A 232 9.92 -19.88 3.07
N VAL A 233 10.72 -18.81 3.02
CA VAL A 233 12.05 -18.74 3.63
C VAL A 233 12.09 -17.51 4.53
N GLU A 234 12.65 -17.65 5.73
CA GLU A 234 12.85 -16.51 6.62
C GLU A 234 13.91 -15.55 6.08
N GLY A 235 13.78 -14.25 6.41
CA GLY A 235 14.80 -13.26 6.08
C GLY A 235 14.83 -12.80 4.62
N ILE A 236 13.74 -12.97 3.87
CA ILE A 236 13.61 -12.39 2.52
C ILE A 236 13.68 -10.86 2.61
N LYS A 237 14.78 -10.29 2.11
CA LYS A 237 15.01 -8.84 2.03
C LYS A 237 14.58 -8.31 0.66
N SER A 238 13.30 -8.44 0.33
CA SER A 238 12.73 -7.96 -0.94
C SER A 238 11.21 -7.89 -0.84
N PRO A 239 10.54 -6.88 -1.42
CA PRO A 239 9.08 -6.84 -1.49
C PRO A 239 8.54 -8.13 -2.14
N SER A 240 7.56 -8.73 -1.47
CA SER A 240 7.04 -10.04 -1.81
C SER A 240 5.55 -10.13 -1.48
N LEU A 241 4.80 -10.96 -2.21
CA LEU A 241 3.43 -11.32 -1.85
C LEU A 241 3.44 -12.64 -1.09
N TYR A 242 2.95 -12.62 0.14
CA TYR A 242 2.86 -13.81 0.98
C TYR A 242 1.43 -14.32 1.00
N ARG A 243 1.23 -15.62 0.77
CA ARG A 243 -0.10 -16.25 0.88
C ARG A 243 -0.24 -16.96 2.20
N LEU A 244 -1.38 -16.74 2.82
CA LEU A 244 -1.80 -17.35 4.07
C LEU A 244 -3.16 -18.00 3.82
N SER A 245 -3.44 -19.12 4.51
CA SER A 245 -4.70 -19.83 4.39
C SER A 245 -5.33 -20.02 5.76
N LEU A 246 -6.59 -19.60 5.89
CA LEU A 246 -7.40 -19.76 7.09
C LEU A 246 -8.66 -20.53 6.73
N ASP A 247 -8.85 -21.70 7.36
CA ASP A 247 -10.06 -22.51 7.22
C ASP A 247 -11.08 -22.13 8.31
N ILE A 248 -12.30 -21.75 7.90
CA ILE A 248 -13.38 -21.35 8.79
C ILE A 248 -14.55 -22.32 8.60
N LYS A 249 -14.78 -23.19 9.59
CA LYS A 249 -15.80 -24.24 9.53
C LYS A 249 -17.22 -23.78 9.86
N GLU A 250 -17.33 -22.68 10.59
CA GLU A 250 -18.59 -22.09 11.04
C GLU A 250 -18.92 -20.83 10.25
N SER A 251 -20.09 -20.23 10.49
CA SER A 251 -20.40 -18.93 9.91
C SER A 251 -19.33 -17.89 10.27
N PRO A 252 -18.79 -17.16 9.28
CA PRO A 252 -17.80 -16.13 9.55
C PRO A 252 -18.43 -14.95 10.30
N SER A 253 -17.58 -14.30 11.09
CA SER A 253 -17.83 -13.09 11.87
C SER A 253 -16.64 -12.14 11.71
N ASP A 254 -16.85 -10.86 12.01
CA ASP A 254 -15.83 -9.82 11.97
C ASP A 254 -14.59 -10.20 12.77
N THR A 255 -13.43 -9.72 12.32
CA THR A 255 -12.15 -9.95 12.97
C THR A 255 -11.18 -8.84 12.63
N PHE A 256 -10.04 -8.82 13.32
CA PHE A 256 -8.97 -7.87 13.08
C PHE A 256 -7.68 -8.62 12.78
N VAL A 257 -7.03 -8.23 11.69
CA VAL A 257 -5.73 -8.78 11.32
C VAL A 257 -4.66 -8.07 12.14
N ARG A 258 -3.89 -8.84 12.91
CA ARG A 258 -2.72 -8.35 13.63
C ARG A 258 -1.45 -8.90 12.97
N LEU A 259 -0.50 -8.02 12.68
CA LEU A 259 0.68 -8.32 11.86
C LEU A 259 1.98 -8.18 12.67
N ASP A 260 2.04 -8.88 13.80
CA ASP A 260 3.24 -8.91 14.63
C ASP A 260 4.45 -9.42 13.83
N GLY A 261 5.55 -8.69 13.83
CA GLY A 261 6.79 -9.05 13.12
C GLY A 261 6.81 -8.68 11.62
N TRP A 262 5.70 -8.19 11.07
CA TRP A 262 5.68 -7.56 9.75
C TRP A 262 6.09 -6.09 9.85
N THR A 263 6.51 -5.51 8.75
CA THR A 263 7.05 -4.13 8.72
C THR A 263 6.10 -3.15 8.04
N LYS A 264 5.76 -3.37 6.77
CA LYS A 264 4.86 -2.49 6.02
C LYS A 264 4.30 -3.21 4.80
N GLY A 265 3.04 -2.97 4.48
CA GLY A 265 2.47 -3.46 3.22
C GLY A 265 0.96 -3.31 3.14
N ASN A 266 0.34 -4.22 2.38
CA ASN A 266 -1.09 -4.28 2.17
C ASN A 266 -1.62 -5.67 2.55
N VAL A 267 -2.84 -5.73 3.07
CA VAL A 267 -3.55 -6.98 3.35
C VAL A 267 -4.65 -7.19 2.33
N PHE A 268 -4.69 -8.40 1.77
CA PHE A 268 -5.79 -8.82 0.91
C PHE A 268 -6.47 -10.05 1.51
N VAL A 269 -7.80 -10.03 1.60
CA VAL A 269 -8.61 -11.15 2.08
C VAL A 269 -9.53 -11.58 0.94
N ASN A 270 -9.33 -12.78 0.40
CA ASN A 270 -10.11 -13.29 -0.75
C ASN A 270 -10.15 -12.32 -1.95
N GLY A 271 -9.04 -11.63 -2.21
CA GLY A 271 -8.91 -10.62 -3.27
C GLY A 271 -9.41 -9.22 -2.91
N PHE A 272 -10.09 -9.05 -1.76
CA PHE A 272 -10.48 -7.73 -1.26
C PHE A 272 -9.30 -7.05 -0.58
N ASN A 273 -8.98 -5.81 -0.98
CA ASN A 273 -7.89 -5.03 -0.39
C ASN A 273 -8.37 -4.39 0.92
N ALA A 274 -8.00 -5.01 2.05
CA ALA A 274 -8.36 -4.55 3.39
C ALA A 274 -7.63 -3.25 3.78
N GLY A 275 -6.62 -2.84 3.01
CA GLY A 275 -5.90 -1.59 3.21
C GLY A 275 -4.43 -1.80 3.53
N ARG A 276 -3.84 -0.78 4.15
CA ARG A 276 -2.42 -0.71 4.46
C ARG A 276 -2.18 -1.06 5.92
N TYR A 277 -1.01 -1.64 6.19
CA TYR A 277 -0.46 -1.71 7.54
C TYR A 277 0.94 -1.09 7.53
N TYR A 278 1.31 -0.49 8.65
CA TYR A 278 2.62 0.05 8.90
C TYR A 278 2.94 -0.14 10.39
#